data_AF-A0A3B9M1E3-F1
#
_entry.id   AF-A0A3B9M1E3-F1
#
_cell.length_a   1.000
_cell.length_b   1.000
_cell.length_c   1.000
_cell.angle_alpha   90.00
_cell.angle_beta   90.00
_cell.angle_gamma   90.00
#
_symmetry.space_group_name_H-M   'P 1'
#
loop_
_entity.id
_entity.type
_entity.pdbx_description
1 polymer ?
#
loop_
_entity_poly.entity_id
_entity_poly.type
_entity_poly.pdbx_seq_one_letter_code
_entity_poly.pdbx_strand_id
1 'polypeptide(L)'
;GKSTLFNRLSGGRSAIVADRPGVTRDRLYRDVEWDGRTFTLVDTGGLFLEDEQFHEHVEEQVSIAIEDADVIVFVVDAQAGVTVEDKQVAQLLLKSKKKIILAANKVDNFESQDVYDLYQLGLGD
;
A
#
# COMPACT_ATOMS: atom_id res chain seq x y z
N GLY A 1 -4.89 4.12 5.85
CA GLY A 1 -6.16 4.04 5.08
C GLY A 1 -6.06 3.16 3.85
N LYS A 2 -5.33 2.03 3.92
CA LYS A 2 -5.12 1.13 2.78
C LYS A 2 -6.43 0.50 2.31
N SER A 3 -7.21 -0.09 3.21
CA SER A 3 -8.50 -0.70 2.87
C SER A 3 -9.54 0.31 2.36
N THR A 4 -9.51 1.56 2.84
CA THR A 4 -10.36 2.64 2.29
C THR A 4 -9.98 2.96 0.83
N LEU A 5 -8.69 3.08 0.54
CA LEU A 5 -8.19 3.31 -0.82
C LEU A 5 -8.50 2.12 -1.74
N PHE A 6 -8.25 0.89 -1.26
CA PHE A 6 -8.56 -0.35 -1.96
C PHE A 6 -10.04 -0.45 -2.33
N ASN A 7 -10.93 -0.22 -1.37
CA ASN A 7 -12.39 -0.24 -1.62
C ASN A 7 -12.82 0.87 -2.59
N ARG A 8 -12.20 2.04 -2.52
CA ARG A 8 -12.49 3.14 -3.45
C ARG A 8 -12.06 2.80 -4.88
N LEU A 9 -10.86 2.26 -5.06
CA LEU A 9 -10.33 1.89 -6.37
C LEU A 9 -11.06 0.67 -6.96
N SER A 10 -11.48 -0.27 -6.11
CA SER A 10 -12.25 -1.44 -6.54
C SER A 10 -13.76 -1.19 -6.69
N GLY A 11 -14.31 -0.09 -6.17
CA GLY A 11 -15.74 0.20 -6.27
C GLY A 11 -16.20 0.92 -7.55
N GLY A 12 -15.28 1.31 -8.44
CA GLY A 12 -15.59 2.09 -9.64
C GLY A 12 -16.10 1.24 -10.81
N ARG A 13 -17.35 1.47 -11.24
CA ARG A 13 -18.10 1.01 -12.45
C ARG A 13 -18.01 -0.44 -12.96
N SER A 14 -16.97 -1.23 -12.69
CA SER A 14 -16.90 -2.65 -13.01
C SER A 14 -15.80 -3.34 -12.19
N ALA A 15 -16.08 -3.64 -10.92
CA ALA A 15 -15.26 -4.60 -10.17
C ALA A 15 -15.72 -5.99 -10.53
N ILE A 16 -14.88 -6.75 -11.24
CA ILE A 16 -15.13 -8.17 -11.44
C ILE A 16 -14.39 -8.88 -10.31
N VAL A 17 -15.14 -9.31 -9.29
CA VAL A 17 -14.58 -10.07 -8.18
C VAL A 17 -14.36 -11.50 -8.66
N ALA A 18 -13.12 -11.83 -8.99
CA ALA A 18 -12.69 -13.20 -9.23
C ALA A 18 -12.02 -13.74 -7.96
N ASP A 19 -12.63 -14.75 -7.36
CA ASP A 19 -11.98 -15.53 -6.29
C ASP A 19 -10.84 -16.34 -6.90
N ARG A 20 -9.61 -16.16 -6.41
CA ARG A 20 -8.44 -16.92 -6.86
C ARG A 20 -8.22 -18.13 -5.95
N PRO A 21 -8.37 -19.38 -6.42
CA PRO A 21 -8.07 -20.55 -5.62
C PRO A 21 -6.58 -20.60 -5.27
N GLY A 22 -6.24 -20.78 -3.98
CA GLY A 22 -4.85 -20.87 -3.50
C GLY A 22 -4.31 -19.62 -2.79
N VAL A 23 -5.16 -18.62 -2.54
CA VAL A 23 -4.78 -17.43 -1.74
C VAL A 23 -4.54 -17.82 -0.27
N THR A 24 -3.37 -17.45 0.26
CA THR A 24 -3.10 -17.44 1.71
C THR A 24 -4.10 -16.53 2.42
N ARG A 25 -4.45 -16.88 3.67
CA ARG A 25 -5.65 -16.42 4.40
C ARG A 25 -5.87 -14.89 4.49
N ASP A 26 -4.85 -14.05 4.30
CA ASP A 26 -4.89 -12.66 4.76
C ASP A 26 -4.75 -11.60 3.65
N ARG A 27 -4.88 -11.96 2.37
CA ARG A 27 -4.76 -11.01 1.24
C ARG A 27 -6.05 -10.89 0.46
N LEU A 28 -6.53 -9.65 0.30
CA LEU A 28 -7.67 -9.36 -0.55
C LEU A 28 -7.20 -9.04 -1.97
N TYR A 29 -7.60 -9.86 -2.92
CA TYR A 29 -7.35 -9.64 -4.35
C TYR A 29 -8.63 -9.14 -5.02
N ARG A 30 -8.53 -8.13 -5.88
CA ARG A 30 -9.64 -7.71 -6.73
C ARG A 30 -9.15 -7.31 -8.11
N ASP A 31 -9.74 -7.89 -9.14
CA ASP A 31 -9.55 -7.42 -10.50
C ASP A 31 -10.46 -6.20 -10.74
N VAL A 32 -9.87 -5.13 -11.25
CA VAL A 32 -10.53 -3.84 -11.44
C VAL A 32 -10.27 -3.30 -12.83
N GLU A 33 -11.25 -2.58 -13.38
CA GLU A 33 -11.08 -1.78 -14.60
C GLU A 33 -11.11 -0.29 -14.25
N TRP A 34 -10.10 0.45 -14.68
CA TRP A 34 -10.05 1.90 -14.57
C TRP A 34 -9.54 2.51 -15.87
N ASP A 35 -10.31 3.43 -16.44
CA ASP A 35 -9.97 4.13 -17.69
C ASP A 35 -9.61 3.15 -18.84
N GLY A 36 -10.41 2.08 -18.99
CA GLY A 36 -10.22 1.05 -20.01
C GLY A 36 -9.01 0.13 -19.78
N ARG A 37 -8.36 0.20 -18.61
CA ARG A 37 -7.24 -0.67 -18.23
C ARG A 37 -7.64 -1.59 -17.09
N THR A 38 -7.31 -2.86 -17.22
CA THR A 38 -7.55 -3.88 -16.20
C THR A 38 -6.29 -4.18 -15.41
N PHE A 39 -6.40 -4.28 -14.09
CA PHE A 39 -5.31 -4.69 -13.21
C PHE A 39 -5.84 -5.35 -11.95
N THR A 40 -4.99 -6.08 -11.25
CA THR A 40 -5.31 -6.67 -9.94
C THR A 40 -4.83 -5.76 -8.83
N LEU A 41 -5.75 -5.36 -7.95
CA LEU A 41 -5.42 -4.75 -6.67
C LEU A 41 -5.21 -5.83 -5.62
N VAL A 42 -4.21 -5.61 -4.75
CA VAL A 42 -3.91 -6.47 -3.61
C VAL A 42 -3.90 -5.60 -2.35
N ASP A 43 -4.78 -5.88 -1.39
CA ASP A 43 -4.69 -5.26 -0.05
C ASP A 43 -3.78 -6.13 0.82
N THR A 44 -2.62 -5.58 1.17
CA THR A 44 -1.68 -6.17 2.12
C THR A 44 -2.06 -5.84 3.56
N GLY A 45 -3.09 -5.01 3.78
CA GLY A 45 -3.62 -4.64 5.10
C GLY A 45 -3.96 -5.82 6.00
N GLY A 46 -4.49 -6.91 5.44
CA GLY A 46 -4.79 -8.12 6.22
C GLY A 46 -3.55 -8.77 6.84
N LEU A 47 -2.39 -8.69 6.18
CA LEU A 47 -1.10 -9.15 6.72
C LEU A 47 -0.63 -8.37 7.95
N PHE A 48 -1.13 -7.14 8.12
CA PHE A 48 -0.64 -6.21 9.14
C PHE A 48 -1.60 -6.04 10.33
N LEU A 49 -2.80 -6.61 10.26
CA LEU A 49 -3.86 -6.38 11.25
C LEU A 49 -3.91 -7.43 12.37
N GLU A 50 -3.24 -8.59 12.21
CA GLU A 50 -3.30 -9.69 13.19
C GLU A 50 -2.03 -9.83 14.04
N ASP A 51 -0.97 -9.08 13.76
CA ASP A 51 0.31 -9.24 14.44
C ASP A 51 0.55 -8.11 15.46
N GLU A 52 0.27 -8.37 16.75
CA GLU A 52 0.67 -7.47 17.86
C GLU A 52 2.19 -7.23 17.88
N GLN A 53 2.97 -8.12 17.25
CA GLN A 53 4.41 -8.03 17.07
C GLN A 53 4.78 -7.54 15.67
N PHE A 54 3.94 -6.73 15.02
CA PHE A 54 4.18 -6.19 13.67
C PHE A 54 5.65 -5.78 13.43
N HIS A 55 6.31 -5.16 14.42
CA HIS A 55 7.72 -4.79 14.37
C HIS A 55 8.69 -5.94 14.05
N GLU A 56 8.44 -7.16 14.56
CA GLU A 56 9.33 -8.32 14.40
C GLU A 56 9.20 -8.96 13.01
N HIS A 57 8.06 -8.79 12.34
CA HIS A 57 7.76 -9.42 11.05
C HIS A 57 7.58 -8.44 9.87
N VAL A 58 7.85 -7.14 10.05
CA VAL A 58 7.71 -6.12 8.97
C VAL A 58 8.42 -6.55 7.69
N GLU A 59 9.66 -7.03 7.80
CA GLU A 59 10.47 -7.38 6.62
C GLU A 59 9.84 -8.51 5.81
N GLU A 60 9.38 -9.58 6.47
CA GLU A 60 8.76 -10.72 5.81
C GLU A 60 7.45 -10.29 5.14
N GLN A 61 6.59 -9.58 5.86
CA GLN A 61 5.29 -9.15 5.33
C GLN A 61 5.42 -8.22 4.11
N VAL A 62 6.38 -7.29 4.16
CA VAL A 62 6.67 -6.38 3.04
C VAL A 62 7.32 -7.13 1.87
N SER A 63 8.21 -8.09 2.13
CA SER A 63 8.88 -8.87 1.09
C SER A 63 7.88 -9.67 0.26
N ILE A 64 6.94 -10.36 0.90
CA ILE A 64 5.93 -11.14 0.19
C ILE A 64 4.99 -10.20 -0.61
N ALA A 65 4.79 -8.95 -0.18
CA ALA A 65 4.03 -7.96 -0.97
C ALA A 65 4.81 -7.45 -2.20
N ILE A 66 6.13 -7.31 -2.07
CA ILE A 66 7.03 -6.87 -3.14
C ILE A 66 7.11 -7.91 -4.27
N GLU A 67 7.16 -9.20 -3.93
CA GLU A 67 7.36 -10.29 -4.89
C GLU A 67 6.26 -10.31 -5.97
N ASP A 68 5.00 -10.25 -5.54
CA ASP A 68 3.82 -10.33 -6.41
C ASP A 68 3.50 -9.03 -7.16
N ALA A 69 4.08 -7.89 -6.74
CA ALA A 69 3.68 -6.59 -7.25
C ALA A 69 4.49 -6.14 -8.48
N ASP A 70 3.78 -5.68 -9.52
CA ASP A 70 4.39 -4.92 -10.61
C ASP A 70 4.66 -3.45 -10.19
N VAL A 71 3.74 -2.87 -9.43
CA VAL A 71 3.79 -1.51 -8.91
C VAL A 71 3.30 -1.53 -7.45
N ILE A 72 4.00 -0.80 -6.59
CA ILE A 72 3.68 -0.70 -5.17
C ILE A 72 3.16 0.70 -4.87
N VAL A 73 1.98 0.79 -4.24
CA VAL A 73 1.47 2.04 -3.66
C VAL A 73 1.77 2.03 -2.17
N PHE A 74 2.76 2.82 -1.77
CA PHE A 74 3.13 2.96 -0.36
C PHE A 74 2.30 4.08 0.27
N VAL A 75 1.33 3.70 1.10
CA VAL A 75 0.36 4.64 1.69
C VAL A 75 0.79 5.03 3.09
N VAL A 76 1.06 6.32 3.29
CA VAL A 76 1.44 6.92 4.59
C VAL A 76 0.34 7.81 5.14
N ASP A 77 0.32 8.05 6.45
CA ASP A 77 -0.61 8.96 7.10
C ASP A 77 0.00 10.36 7.23
N ALA A 78 -0.44 11.30 6.39
CA ALA A 78 0.12 12.65 6.37
C ALA A 78 -0.20 13.46 7.64
N GLN A 79 -1.17 13.05 8.46
CA GLN A 79 -1.44 13.70 9.75
C GLN A 79 -0.51 13.21 10.85
N ALA A 80 -0.05 11.96 10.76
CA ALA A 80 0.87 11.37 11.73
C ALA A 80 2.34 11.76 11.47
N GLY A 81 2.66 12.22 10.25
CA GLY A 81 4.04 12.42 9.80
C GLY A 81 4.75 11.10 9.53
N VAL A 82 6.06 11.17 9.23
CA VAL A 82 6.85 9.95 8.96
C VAL A 82 7.17 9.19 10.24
N THR A 83 6.74 7.94 10.34
CA THR A 83 7.07 7.08 11.49
C THR A 83 8.36 6.27 11.30
N VAL A 84 8.80 5.57 12.36
CA VAL A 84 9.96 4.65 12.28
C VAL A 84 9.65 3.47 11.37
N GLU A 85 8.43 2.95 11.44
CA GLU A 85 7.95 1.84 10.62
C GLU A 85 7.88 2.25 9.16
N ASP A 86 7.42 3.47 8.87
CA ASP A 86 7.41 4.00 7.50
C ASP A 86 8.82 4.03 6.89
N LYS A 87 9.81 4.46 7.68
CA LYS A 87 11.23 4.45 7.27
C LYS A 87 11.74 3.04 7.02
N GLN A 88 11.41 2.07 7.89
CA GLN A 88 11.80 0.68 7.71
C GLN A 88 11.20 0.08 6.42
N VAL A 89 9.89 0.27 6.21
CA VAL A 89 9.20 -0.20 5.00
C VAL A 89 9.81 0.47 3.76
N ALA A 90 10.03 1.78 3.77
CA ALA A 90 10.64 2.49 2.65
C ALA A 90 12.03 1.95 2.28
N GLN A 91 12.86 1.60 3.26
CA GLN A 91 14.18 0.99 3.00
C GLN A 91 14.06 -0.38 2.31
N LEU A 92 13.07 -1.20 2.69
CA LEU A 92 12.81 -2.49 2.02
C LEU A 92 12.31 -2.27 0.59
N LEU A 93 11.38 -1.33 0.40
CA LEU A 93 10.85 -0.96 -0.91
C LEU A 93 11.95 -0.46 -1.84
N LEU A 94 12.85 0.41 -1.38
CA LEU A 94 13.99 0.90 -2.18
C LEU A 94 14.91 -0.23 -2.67
N LYS A 95 15.11 -1.28 -1.85
CA LYS A 95 15.91 -2.45 -2.24
C LYS A 95 15.23 -3.31 -3.32
N SER A 96 13.90 -3.27 -3.41
CA SER A 96 13.13 -4.09 -4.36
C SER A 96 13.34 -3.73 -5.83
N LYS A 97 13.76 -2.50 -6.12
CA LYS A 97 13.82 -1.91 -7.48
C LYS A 97 12.49 -1.92 -8.25
N LYS A 98 11.36 -2.21 -7.57
CA LYS A 98 10.02 -2.10 -8.15
C LYS A 98 9.64 -0.63 -8.28
N LYS A 99 8.68 -0.34 -9.17
CA LYS A 99 8.10 1.01 -9.25
C LYS A 99 7.28 1.26 -7.99
N ILE A 100 7.61 2.33 -7.27
CA ILE A 100 6.92 2.72 -6.03
C ILE A 100 6.21 4.05 -6.28
N ILE A 101 4.99 4.16 -5.78
CA ILE A 101 4.19 5.40 -5.74
C ILE A 101 3.93 5.69 -4.28
N LEU A 102 4.44 6.83 -3.79
CA LEU A 102 4.16 7.29 -2.44
C LEU A 102 2.80 8.00 -2.42
N ALA A 103 1.91 7.56 -1.54
CA ALA A 103 0.56 8.12 -1.40
C ALA A 103 0.36 8.67 0.02
N ALA A 104 0.43 10.00 0.14
CA ALA A 104 0.03 10.72 1.34
C ALA A 104 -1.48 10.63 1.51
N ASN A 105 -1.96 9.91 2.54
CA ASN A 105 -3.37 9.74 2.83
C ASN A 105 -3.80 10.57 4.05
N LYS A 106 -5.12 10.78 4.20
CA LYS A 106 -5.73 11.67 5.21
C LYS A 106 -5.35 13.15 5.02
N VAL A 107 -5.21 13.56 3.77
CA VAL A 107 -4.96 14.95 3.38
C VAL A 107 -6.30 15.67 3.20
N ASP A 108 -6.91 16.08 4.32
CA ASP A 108 -8.21 16.78 4.28
C ASP A 108 -8.04 18.26 3.89
N ASN A 109 -6.93 18.89 4.29
CA ASN A 109 -6.53 20.24 3.89
C ASN A 109 -5.04 20.29 3.53
N PHE A 110 -4.77 20.42 2.24
CA PHE A 110 -3.42 20.43 1.68
C PHE A 110 -2.56 21.61 2.17
N GLU A 111 -3.16 22.80 2.36
CA GLU A 111 -2.39 24.01 2.75
C GLU A 111 -1.83 23.92 4.17
N SER A 112 -2.49 23.17 5.04
CA SER A 112 -2.09 23.02 6.45
C SER A 112 -1.20 21.81 6.72
N GLN A 113 -0.97 20.95 5.72
CA GLN A 113 -0.32 19.66 5.95
C GLN A 113 1.13 19.69 5.50
N ASP A 114 2.03 19.33 6.41
CA ASP A 114 3.45 19.25 6.12
C ASP A 114 3.79 17.94 5.41
N VAL A 115 3.53 17.92 4.10
CA VAL A 115 3.89 16.79 3.23
C VAL A 115 5.38 16.77 2.90
N TYR A 116 6.15 17.81 3.25
CA TYR A 116 7.59 17.86 2.97
C TYR A 116 8.38 16.87 3.82
N ASP A 117 7.88 16.51 5.00
CA ASP A 117 8.48 15.47 5.86
C ASP A 117 8.60 14.12 5.12
N LEU A 118 7.68 13.83 4.19
CA LEU A 118 7.66 12.59 3.43
C LEU A 118 8.87 12.41 2.50
N TYR A 119 9.54 13.49 2.09
CA TYR A 119 10.76 13.40 1.28
C TYR A 119 11.89 12.65 1.99
N GLN A 120 11.86 12.57 3.32
CA GLN A 120 12.84 11.80 4.10
C GLN A 120 12.77 10.29 3.82
N LEU A 121 11.68 9.79 3.24
CA LEU A 121 11.54 8.40 2.83
C LEU A 121 12.39 8.04 1.61
N GLY A 122 12.87 9.04 0.86
CA GLY A 122 13.79 8.84 -0.27
C GLY A 122 13.17 8.16 -1.49
N LEU A 123 11.84 8.14 -1.59
CA LEU A 123 11.10 7.44 -2.64
C LEU A 123 10.89 8.25 -3.93
N GLY A 124 11.33 9.52 -3.96
CA GLY A 124 11.16 10.43 -5.10
C GLY A 124 9.73 10.97 -5.23
N ASP A 125 9.47 11.62 -6.37
CA ASP A 125 8.13 12.09 -6.80
C ASP A 125 7.44 11.05 -7.72
#